data_AF-A0A349DGF2-F1
#
_entry.id   AF-A0A349DGF2-F1
#
_cell.length_a   1.000
_cell.length_b   1.000
_cell.length_c   1.000
_cell.angle_alpha   90.00
_cell.angle_beta   90.00
_cell.angle_gamma   90.00
#
_symmetry.space_group_name_H-M   'P 1'
#
loop_
_entity.id
_entity.type
_entity.pdbx_description
1 polymer ?
#
loop_
_entity_poly.entity_id
_entity_poly.type
_entity_poly.pdbx_seq_one_letter_code
_entity_poly.pdbx_strand_id
1 'polypeptide(L)'
;MENNDLNSFNEFLLNQLQQRPGNYLKEPKLSALSTFLLGYSIGRAQLYDDDFFGEQGFIHWLLHKKGNPKVSFWEVVLMEEAHNDEHQALELFFEYLETYQKEQNL
;
A
#
# COMPACT_ATOMS: atom_id res chain seq x y z
N MET A 1 6.97 21.97 0.55
CA MET A 1 6.06 21.63 -0.56
C MET A 1 6.25 20.14 -0.82
N GLU A 2 5.75 19.28 0.07
CA GLU A 2 6.05 17.83 0.05
C GLU A 2 4.77 16.97 0.12
N ASN A 3 3.71 17.45 0.79
CA ASN A 3 2.45 16.71 0.95
C ASN A 3 1.61 16.46 -0.32
N ASN A 4 1.96 17.01 -1.49
CA ASN A 4 1.12 16.89 -2.68
C ASN A 4 1.30 15.55 -3.41
N ASP A 5 2.49 14.95 -3.33
CA ASP A 5 2.83 13.73 -4.09
C ASP A 5 2.27 12.46 -3.43
N LEU A 6 2.31 12.36 -2.10
CA LEU A 6 1.78 11.20 -1.37
C LEU A 6 0.25 11.11 -1.50
N ASN A 7 -0.44 12.24 -1.36
CA ASN A 7 -1.88 12.32 -1.57
C ASN A 7 -2.24 11.92 -3.00
N SER A 8 -1.49 12.42 -3.99
CA SER A 8 -1.68 12.03 -5.40
C SER A 8 -1.48 10.54 -5.63
N PHE A 9 -0.52 9.90 -4.96
CA PHE A 9 -0.27 8.47 -5.11
C PHE A 9 -1.34 7.61 -4.42
N ASN A 10 -1.74 7.96 -3.20
CA ASN A 10 -2.83 7.27 -2.49
C ASN A 10 -4.15 7.39 -3.26
N GLU A 11 -4.45 8.59 -3.78
CA GLU A 11 -5.59 8.82 -4.66
C GLU A 11 -5.51 7.97 -5.93
N PHE A 12 -4.33 7.84 -6.55
CA PHE A 12 -4.15 6.94 -7.68
C PHE A 12 -4.46 5.47 -7.31
N LEU A 13 -3.94 4.99 -6.18
CA LEU A 13 -4.16 3.63 -5.71
C LEU A 13 -5.66 3.35 -5.50
N LEU A 14 -6.39 4.25 -4.84
CA LEU A 14 -7.80 4.07 -4.49
C LEU A 14 -8.77 4.38 -5.64
N ASN A 15 -8.51 5.43 -6.41
CA ASN A 15 -9.48 5.91 -7.42
C ASN A 15 -9.22 5.34 -8.82
N GLN A 16 -8.01 4.86 -9.10
CA GLN A 16 -7.67 4.30 -10.42
C GLN A 16 -7.32 2.82 -10.33
N LEU A 17 -6.33 2.46 -9.52
CA LEU A 17 -5.80 1.10 -9.48
C LEU A 17 -6.84 0.13 -8.88
N GLN A 18 -7.45 0.45 -7.74
CA GLN A 18 -8.48 -0.38 -7.10
C GLN A 18 -9.68 -0.63 -8.03
N GLN A 19 -10.10 0.36 -8.82
CA GLN A 19 -11.27 0.26 -9.69
C GLN A 19 -11.01 -0.64 -10.92
N ARG A 20 -9.76 -0.70 -11.38
CA ARG A 20 -9.36 -1.46 -12.58
C ARG A 20 -7.99 -2.11 -12.39
N PRO A 21 -7.85 -3.04 -11.44
CA PRO A 21 -6.55 -3.59 -11.07
C PRO A 21 -5.85 -4.25 -12.27
N GLY A 22 -6.59 -4.93 -13.14
CA GLY A 22 -6.03 -5.56 -14.36
C GLY A 22 -5.42 -4.60 -15.39
N ASN A 23 -5.66 -3.29 -15.30
CA ASN A 23 -5.02 -2.30 -16.19
C ASN A 23 -3.61 -1.92 -15.75
N TYR A 24 -3.29 -2.13 -14.47
CA TYR A 24 -2.03 -1.69 -13.85
C TYR A 24 -1.23 -2.88 -13.32
N LEU A 25 -1.93 -3.86 -12.75
CA LEU A 25 -1.42 -5.13 -12.29
C LEU A 25 -1.63 -6.18 -13.37
N LYS A 26 -0.65 -7.06 -13.56
CA LYS A 26 -0.77 -8.21 -14.46
C LYS A 26 -1.98 -9.10 -14.10
N GLU A 27 -2.25 -9.23 -12.81
CA GLU A 27 -3.40 -9.95 -12.24
C GLU A 27 -3.85 -9.20 -10.96
N PRO A 28 -5.15 -9.24 -10.60
CA PRO A 28 -5.67 -8.62 -9.38
C PRO A 28 -5.32 -9.45 -8.14
N LYS A 29 -4.04 -9.43 -7.76
CA LYS A 29 -3.48 -10.16 -6.63
C LYS A 29 -2.57 -9.27 -5.81
N LEU A 30 -2.49 -9.53 -4.51
CA LEU A 30 -1.65 -8.76 -3.58
C LEU A 30 -0.16 -8.86 -3.95
N SER A 31 0.34 -10.02 -4.35
CA SER A 31 1.73 -10.20 -4.78
C SER A 31 2.09 -9.35 -6.02
N ALA A 32 1.14 -9.18 -6.95
CA ALA A 32 1.31 -8.30 -8.10
C ALA A 32 1.37 -6.83 -7.67
N LEU A 33 0.52 -6.42 -6.73
CA LEU A 33 0.57 -5.08 -6.15
C LEU A 33 1.87 -4.84 -5.38
N SER A 34 2.32 -5.79 -4.56
CA SER A 34 3.58 -5.69 -3.83
C SER A 34 4.77 -5.46 -4.76
N THR A 35 4.83 -6.20 -5.87
CA THR A 35 5.88 -6.01 -6.88
C THR A 35 5.81 -4.62 -7.53
N PHE A 36 4.60 -4.15 -7.85
CA PHE A 36 4.38 -2.81 -8.38
C PHE A 36 4.85 -1.72 -7.41
N LEU A 37 4.47 -1.84 -6.13
CA LEU A 37 4.81 -0.93 -5.05
C LEU A 37 6.32 -0.90 -4.78
N LEU A 38 6.99 -2.04 -4.80
CA LEU A 38 8.45 -2.12 -4.71
C LEU A 38 9.13 -1.37 -5.87
N GLY A 39 8.64 -1.55 -7.11
CA GLY A 39 9.14 -0.83 -8.28
C GLY A 39 8.96 0.68 -8.17
N TYR A 40 7.79 1.13 -7.69
CA TYR A 40 7.52 2.53 -7.42
C TYR A 40 8.50 3.10 -6.38
N SER A 41 8.70 2.39 -5.27
CA SER A 41 9.61 2.81 -4.20
C SER A 41 11.05 2.96 -4.69
N ILE A 42 11.56 1.97 -5.43
CA ILE A 42 12.92 2.02 -5.99
C ILE A 42 13.08 3.23 -6.93
N GLY A 43 12.06 3.55 -7.74
CA GLY A 43 12.08 4.70 -8.63
C GLY A 43 12.04 6.04 -7.89
N ARG A 44 11.33 6.11 -6.76
CA ARG A 44 11.17 7.34 -5.96
C ARG A 44 12.32 7.57 -4.98
N ALA A 45 12.89 6.52 -4.39
CA ALA A 45 14.00 6.61 -3.44
C ALA A 45 15.26 7.26 -4.03
N GLN A 46 15.40 7.28 -5.35
CA GLN A 46 16.49 8.01 -6.02
C GLN A 46 16.28 9.54 -6.06
N LEU A 47 15.06 10.01 -5.76
CA LEU A 47 14.64 11.40 -5.96
C LEU A 47 14.10 12.05 -4.67
N TYR A 48 13.55 11.27 -3.72
CA TYR A 48 12.86 11.76 -2.52
C TYR A 48 12.99 10.77 -1.35
N ASP A 49 12.78 11.26 -0.11
CA ASP A 49 12.41 10.38 1.01
C ASP A 49 11.01 9.81 0.72
N ASP A 50 10.91 8.48 0.67
CA ASP A 50 9.70 7.81 0.22
C ASP A 50 8.69 7.68 1.36
N ASP A 51 7.88 8.73 1.56
CA ASP A 51 6.90 8.81 2.64
C ASP A 51 5.90 7.65 2.67
N PHE A 52 5.67 6.94 1.56
CA PHE A 52 4.74 5.80 1.53
C PHE A 52 5.28 4.57 2.30
N PHE A 53 6.60 4.34 2.21
CA PHE A 53 7.30 3.22 2.87
C PHE A 53 8.11 3.65 4.09
N GLY A 54 8.23 4.95 4.34
CA GLY A 54 8.94 5.52 5.48
C GLY A 54 8.25 5.28 6.83
N GLU A 55 8.89 5.73 7.90
CA GLU A 55 8.45 5.57 9.30
C GLU A 55 7.09 6.23 9.61
N GLN A 56 6.62 7.16 8.78
CA GLN A 56 5.29 7.77 8.90
C GLN A 56 4.33 7.30 7.81
N GLY A 57 4.76 6.36 6.98
CA GLY A 57 4.03 5.91 5.81
C GLY A 57 2.94 4.87 6.11
N PHE A 58 2.15 4.60 5.07
CA PHE A 58 1.06 3.64 5.13
C PHE A 58 1.53 2.25 5.59
N ILE A 59 2.64 1.75 5.06
CA ILE A 59 3.15 0.42 5.40
C ILE A 59 3.53 0.33 6.88
N HIS A 60 4.22 1.35 7.41
CA HIS A 60 4.57 1.42 8.82
C HIS A 60 3.31 1.49 9.71
N TRP A 61 2.35 2.34 9.36
CA TRP A 61 1.07 2.44 10.06
C TRP A 61 0.30 1.10 10.07
N LEU A 62 0.25 0.40 8.94
CA LEU A 62 -0.43 -0.90 8.80
C LEU A 62 0.18 -1.92 9.77
N LEU A 63 1.51 -2.06 9.75
CA LEU A 63 2.22 -3.00 10.63
C LEU A 63 1.99 -2.69 12.11
N HIS A 64 1.99 -1.41 12.49
CA HIS A 64 1.65 -0.97 13.84
C HIS A 64 0.20 -1.30 14.21
N LYS A 65 -0.76 -1.04 13.32
CA LYS A 65 -2.18 -1.32 13.56
C LYS A 65 -2.46 -2.80 13.73
N LYS A 66 -1.69 -3.65 13.04
CA LYS A 66 -1.78 -5.12 13.16
C LYS A 66 -0.95 -5.70 14.30
N GLY A 67 -0.27 -4.86 15.09
CA GLY A 67 0.51 -5.29 16.25
C GLY A 67 1.82 -5.98 15.90
N ASN A 68 2.32 -5.84 14.66
CA ASN A 68 3.51 -6.51 14.18
C ASN A 68 4.53 -5.54 13.52
N PRO A 69 5.05 -4.55 14.27
CA PRO A 69 5.87 -3.46 13.72
C PRO A 69 7.26 -3.87 13.23
N LYS A 70 7.68 -5.13 13.47
CA LYS A 70 9.03 -5.62 13.12
C LYS A 70 9.07 -6.45 11.84
N VAL A 71 7.92 -6.73 11.21
CA VAL A 71 7.87 -7.57 10.02
C VAL A 71 8.14 -6.72 8.78
N SER A 72 9.21 -7.05 8.06
CA SER A 72 9.59 -6.39 6.82
C SER A 72 8.69 -6.75 5.62
N PHE A 73 7.79 -7.72 5.78
CA PHE A 73 6.88 -8.24 4.75
C PHE A 73 5.43 -7.98 5.14
N TRP A 74 4.95 -6.77 4.87
CA TRP A 74 3.59 -6.32 5.20
C TRP A 74 2.52 -7.15 4.49
N GLU A 75 2.85 -7.76 3.34
CA GLU A 75 1.97 -8.62 2.57
C GLU A 75 1.54 -9.84 3.37
N VAL A 76 2.43 -10.41 4.18
CA VAL A 76 2.16 -11.61 4.99
C VAL A 76 1.02 -11.34 5.96
N VAL A 77 0.98 -10.13 6.54
CA VAL A 77 -0.05 -9.74 7.50
C VAL A 77 -1.45 -9.74 6.85
N LEU A 78 -1.55 -9.24 5.61
CA LEU A 78 -2.80 -9.23 4.87
C LEU A 78 -3.17 -10.62 4.33
N MET A 79 -2.17 -11.41 3.90
CA MET A 79 -2.38 -12.79 3.47
C MET A 79 -2.91 -13.67 4.60
N GLU A 80 -2.38 -13.52 5.81
CA GLU A 80 -2.85 -14.26 6.98
C GLU A 80 -4.30 -13.90 7.32
N GLU A 81 -4.64 -12.61 7.30
CA GLU A 81 -6.00 -12.11 7.54
C GLU A 81 -6.99 -12.56 6.46
N ALA A 82 -6.53 -12.65 5.21
CA ALA A 82 -7.28 -13.14 4.07
C ALA A 82 -7.32 -14.68 3.95
N HIS A 83 -6.83 -15.43 4.95
CA HIS A 83 -6.74 -16.90 4.88
C HIS A 83 -6.00 -17.42 3.63
N ASN A 84 -4.98 -16.70 3.19
CA ASN A 84 -4.18 -16.94 1.98
C ASN A 84 -4.92 -16.76 0.64
N ASP A 85 -6.05 -16.05 0.63
CA ASP A 85 -6.69 -15.60 -0.61
C ASP A 85 -6.05 -14.28 -1.10
N GLU A 86 -5.31 -14.35 -2.21
CA GLU A 86 -4.62 -13.21 -2.82
C GLU A 86 -5.55 -12.06 -3.26
N HIS A 87 -6.78 -12.37 -3.68
CA HIS A 87 -7.73 -11.35 -4.11
C HIS A 87 -8.32 -10.64 -2.90
N GLN A 88 -8.72 -11.40 -1.89
CA GLN A 88 -9.22 -10.82 -0.64
C GLN A 88 -8.12 -10.02 0.09
N ALA A 89 -6.87 -10.48 0.07
CA ALA A 89 -5.74 -9.75 0.64
C ALA A 89 -5.48 -8.42 -0.09
N LEU A 90 -5.70 -8.40 -1.41
CA LEU A 90 -5.65 -7.17 -2.20
C LEU A 90 -6.79 -6.21 -1.83
N GLU A 91 -8.01 -6.71 -1.62
CA GLU A 91 -9.13 -5.88 -1.15
C GLU A 91 -8.82 -5.26 0.22
N LEU A 92 -8.32 -6.07 1.16
CA LEU A 92 -7.91 -5.62 2.49
C LEU A 92 -6.85 -4.51 2.42
N PHE A 93 -5.88 -4.59 1.51
CA PHE A 93 -4.90 -3.52 1.31
C PHE A 93 -5.58 -2.17 1.08
N PHE A 94 -6.57 -2.12 0.18
CA PHE A 94 -7.26 -0.87 -0.14
C PHE A 94 -8.15 -0.38 1.01
N GLU A 95 -8.81 -1.29 1.73
CA GLU A 95 -9.58 -0.93 2.94
C GLU A 95 -8.70 -0.29 4.01
N TYR A 96 -7.51 -0.86 4.25
CA TYR A 96 -6.54 -0.29 5.18
C TYR A 96 -5.99 1.04 4.68
N LEU A 97 -5.72 1.18 3.38
CA LEU A 97 -5.24 2.43 2.80
C LEU A 97 -6.27 3.56 2.92
N GLU A 98 -7.54 3.27 2.66
CA GLU A 98 -8.63 4.23 2.85
C GLU A 98 -8.78 4.63 4.33
N THR A 99 -8.65 3.66 5.23
CA THR A 99 -8.67 3.91 6.68
C THR A 99 -7.50 4.79 7.11
N TYR A 100 -6.31 4.53 6.59
CA TYR A 100 -5.11 5.34 6.84
C TYR A 100 -5.32 6.79 6.40
N GLN A 101 -5.82 7.04 5.19
CA GLN A 101 -6.11 8.40 4.71
C GLN A 101 -7.09 9.14 5.64
N LYS A 102 -8.17 8.47 6.05
CA LYS A 102 -9.16 9.04 6.98
C LYS A 102 -8.54 9.40 8.33
N GLU A 103 -7.66 8.56 8.87
CA GLU A 103 -6.99 8.81 10.16
C GLU A 103 -5.95 9.94 10.09
N GLN A 104 -5.25 10.06 8.97
CA GLN A 104 -4.23 11.09 8.77
C GLN A 104 -4.79 12.43 8.25
N ASN A 105 -6.10 12.52 7.95
CA ASN A 105 -6.72 13.64 7.24
C ASN A 105 -6.03 13.96 5.90
N LEU A 106 -5.60 12.91 5.19
CA LEU A 106 -4.92 12.99 3.88
C LEU A 106 -5.88 12.85 2.72
#